data_AF-A0A8B8D8V1-F1
#
_entry.id   AF-A0A8B8D8V1-F1
#
_cell.length_a   1.000
_cell.length_b   1.000
_cell.length_c   1.000
_cell.angle_alpha   90.00
_cell.angle_beta   90.00
_cell.angle_gamma   90.00
#
_symmetry.space_group_name_H-M   'P 1'
#
loop_
_entity.id
_entity.type
_entity.pdbx_description
1 polymer ?
#
loop_
_entity_poly.entity_id
_entity_poly.type
_entity_poly.pdbx_seq_one_letter_code
_entity_poly.pdbx_strand_id
1 'polypeptide(L)'
;MEKKKMPGKSANQKAPADSQSWVMKQIIVGISLSVGLFLTAYNFLPIRITSVKSTGDSLVLAVRCLFISSLPILAIMQSVGNIRFTTRAIDPVRGGGEDMVEVPNKILRNTTEQFLFHAVGLLTLSTFLDESSLRAIPILSCIFVIFRLLFWRGYLNSPLNRAVGMSGTAFPTILVYFYCGFCIVQTTILSQ
;
A
#
# COMPACT_ATOMS: atom_id res chain seq x y z
N MET A 1 25.41 -44.86 0.98
CA MET A 1 24.80 -43.63 0.43
C MET A 1 24.62 -42.64 1.57
N GLU A 2 25.55 -41.68 1.65
CA GLU A 2 25.66 -40.74 2.76
C GLU A 2 24.60 -39.64 2.62
N LYS A 3 23.67 -39.56 3.58
CA LYS A 3 22.68 -38.48 3.64
C LYS A 3 23.40 -37.17 3.94
N LYS A 4 23.62 -36.36 2.90
CA LYS A 4 24.10 -34.98 3.03
C LYS A 4 23.12 -34.19 3.89
N LYS A 5 23.48 -33.99 5.16
CA LYS A 5 22.72 -33.21 6.13
C LYS A 5 22.66 -31.77 5.62
N MET A 6 21.50 -31.32 5.13
CA MET A 6 21.31 -29.92 4.77
C MET A 6 21.57 -29.06 6.01
N PRO A 7 22.42 -28.02 5.93
CA PRO A 7 22.68 -27.16 7.08
C PRO A 7 21.38 -26.47 7.46
N GLY A 8 20.92 -26.71 8.68
CA GLY A 8 19.76 -26.03 9.24
C GLY A 8 19.99 -24.54 9.19
N LYS A 9 19.13 -23.80 8.47
CA LYS A 9 19.12 -22.35 8.52
C LYS A 9 18.87 -21.94 9.97
N SER A 10 19.90 -21.41 10.62
CA SER A 10 19.82 -20.80 11.94
C SER A 10 18.72 -19.75 11.93
N ALA A 11 17.76 -19.85 12.85
CA ALA A 11 16.64 -18.93 13.01
C ALA A 11 17.05 -17.47 13.31
N ASN A 12 18.35 -17.19 13.45
CA ASN A 12 18.88 -15.89 13.84
C ASN A 12 19.99 -15.35 12.90
N GLN A 13 20.03 -15.79 11.64
CA GLN A 13 20.99 -15.25 10.67
C GLN A 13 20.50 -13.88 10.15
N LYS A 14 21.21 -12.80 10.50
CA LYS A 14 20.95 -11.45 9.99
C LYS A 14 21.04 -11.44 8.46
N ALA A 15 20.19 -10.63 7.83
CA ALA A 15 20.25 -10.41 6.39
C ALA A 15 21.65 -9.89 5.98
N PRO A 16 22.18 -10.30 4.82
CA PRO A 16 23.43 -9.78 4.29
C PRO A 16 23.44 -8.24 4.24
N ALA A 17 24.57 -7.62 4.61
CA ALA A 17 24.67 -6.16 4.76
C ALA A 17 24.43 -5.39 3.44
N ASP A 18 24.83 -5.98 2.30
CA ASP A 18 24.56 -5.50 0.95
C ASP A 18 23.05 -5.45 0.64
N SER A 19 22.31 -6.49 1.03
CA SER A 19 20.86 -6.55 0.89
C SER A 19 20.16 -5.49 1.75
N GLN A 20 20.65 -5.24 2.97
CA GLN A 20 20.11 -4.19 3.85
C GLN A 20 20.33 -2.79 3.27
N SER A 21 21.55 -2.49 2.81
CA SER A 21 21.87 -1.21 2.18
C SER A 21 21.02 -0.95 0.94
N TRP A 22 20.81 -1.98 0.11
CA TRP A 22 19.95 -1.89 -1.07
C TRP A 22 18.49 -1.58 -0.72
N VAL A 23 17.94 -2.27 0.28
CA VAL A 23 16.56 -2.01 0.74
C VAL A 23 16.42 -0.61 1.33
N MET A 24 17.41 -0.13 2.10
CA MET A 24 17.41 1.23 2.65
C MET A 24 17.36 2.29 1.54
N LYS A 25 18.17 2.14 0.48
CA LYS A 25 18.14 3.07 -0.67
C LYS A 25 16.76 3.13 -1.30
N GLN A 26 16.11 1.99 -1.49
CA GLN A 26 14.75 1.93 -2.02
C GLN A 26 13.71 2.57 -1.10
N ILE A 27 13.84 2.40 0.22
CA ILE A 27 12.95 3.04 1.19
C ILE A 27 13.01 4.55 1.03
N ILE A 28 14.24 5.12 1.02
CA ILE A 28 14.48 6.56 0.86
C ILE A 28 13.86 7.04 -0.45
N VAL A 29 14.15 6.36 -1.56
CA VAL A 29 13.58 6.70 -2.87
C VAL A 29 12.05 6.68 -2.85
N GLY A 30 11.43 5.64 -2.29
CA GLY A 30 9.98 5.54 -2.23
C GLY A 30 9.34 6.65 -1.39
N ILE A 31 9.95 7.03 -0.26
CA ILE A 31 9.48 8.14 0.57
C ILE A 31 9.64 9.47 -0.17
N SER A 32 10.83 9.74 -0.73
CA SER A 32 11.11 10.98 -1.46
C SER A 32 10.17 11.16 -2.65
N LEU A 33 9.92 10.09 -3.43
CA LEU A 33 8.97 10.12 -4.53
C LEU A 33 7.54 10.36 -4.04
N SER A 34 7.14 9.72 -2.95
CA SER A 34 5.78 9.87 -2.41
C SER A 34 5.51 11.29 -1.92
N VAL A 35 6.45 11.85 -1.16
CA VAL A 35 6.41 13.25 -0.71
C VAL A 35 6.43 14.21 -1.89
N GLY A 36 7.35 14.02 -2.84
CA GLY A 36 7.46 14.86 -4.03
C GLY A 36 6.18 14.85 -4.87
N LEU A 37 5.60 13.67 -5.10
CA LEU A 37 4.33 13.53 -5.81
C LEU A 37 3.18 14.20 -5.07
N PHE A 38 3.07 14.01 -3.75
CA PHE A 38 2.04 14.64 -2.96
C PHE A 38 2.14 16.17 -3.00
N LEU A 39 3.32 16.72 -2.70
CA LEU A 39 3.55 18.16 -2.68
C LEU A 39 3.33 18.79 -4.06
N THR A 40 3.82 18.14 -5.11
CA THR A 40 3.62 18.62 -6.49
C THR A 40 2.14 18.61 -6.84
N ALA A 41 1.44 17.49 -6.60
CA ALA A 41 0.03 17.37 -6.89
C ALA A 41 -0.82 18.37 -6.10
N TYR A 42 -0.51 18.55 -4.81
CA TYR A 42 -1.29 19.41 -3.92
C TYR A 42 -1.17 20.90 -4.29
N ASN A 43 0.02 21.34 -4.70
CA ASN A 43 0.30 22.74 -5.02
C ASN A 43 -0.03 23.11 -6.48
N PHE A 44 0.18 22.19 -7.43
CA PHE A 44 0.10 22.52 -8.86
C PHE A 44 -1.14 21.96 -9.58
N LEU A 45 -1.79 20.89 -9.07
CA LEU A 45 -3.00 20.42 -9.72
C LEU A 45 -4.20 21.30 -9.35
N PRO A 46 -4.97 21.80 -10.33
CA PRO A 46 -6.15 22.62 -10.08
C PRO A 46 -7.35 21.77 -9.65
N ILE A 47 -7.19 20.93 -8.63
CA ILE A 47 -8.27 20.11 -8.06
C ILE A 47 -9.11 21.01 -7.16
N ARG A 48 -10.26 21.45 -7.69
CA ARG A 48 -11.24 22.24 -6.94
C ARG A 48 -12.37 21.34 -6.46
N ILE A 49 -12.53 21.25 -5.14
CA ILE A 49 -13.62 20.49 -4.51
C ILE A 49 -14.70 21.50 -4.08
N THR A 50 -15.58 21.91 -5.00
CA THR A 50 -16.50 23.05 -4.80
C THR A 50 -17.93 22.64 -4.38
N SER A 51 -18.12 21.41 -3.90
CA SER A 51 -19.47 20.87 -3.64
C SER A 51 -19.57 20.05 -2.35
N VAL A 52 -18.66 20.26 -1.39
CA VAL A 52 -18.72 19.58 -0.10
C VAL A 52 -19.32 20.56 0.91
N LYS A 53 -20.57 20.31 1.30
CA LYS A 53 -21.33 21.17 2.23
C LYS A 53 -21.47 20.53 3.60
N SER A 54 -21.15 19.24 3.71
CA SER A 54 -21.29 18.45 4.93
C SER A 54 -20.18 17.40 5.05
N THR A 55 -19.99 16.87 6.25
CA THR A 55 -19.12 15.70 6.49
C THR A 55 -19.54 14.49 5.65
N GLY A 56 -20.83 14.35 5.35
CA GLY A 56 -21.35 13.29 4.48
C GLY A 56 -20.77 13.38 3.06
N ASP A 57 -20.64 14.59 2.51
CA ASP A 57 -20.07 14.80 1.17
C ASP A 57 -18.58 14.43 1.12
N SER A 58 -17.83 14.75 2.18
CA SER A 58 -16.41 14.37 2.33
C SER A 58 -16.24 12.85 2.35
N LEU A 59 -17.14 12.14 3.06
CA LEU A 59 -17.14 10.67 3.09
C LEU A 59 -17.48 10.08 1.72
N VAL A 60 -18.45 10.65 0.99
CA VAL A 60 -18.78 10.21 -0.37
C VAL A 60 -17.56 10.36 -1.31
N LEU A 61 -16.84 11.49 -1.21
CA LEU A 61 -15.59 11.68 -1.95
C LEU A 61 -14.56 10.61 -1.58
N ALA A 62 -14.33 10.37 -0.29
CA ALA A 62 -13.40 9.35 0.17
C ALA A 62 -13.75 7.95 -0.34
N VAL A 63 -15.01 7.54 -0.25
CA VAL A 63 -15.49 6.23 -0.75
C VAL A 63 -15.26 6.09 -2.26
N ARG A 64 -15.57 7.13 -3.05
CA ARG A 64 -15.29 7.13 -4.51
C ARG A 64 -13.80 7.00 -4.79
N CYS A 65 -12.96 7.70 -4.03
CA CYS A 65 -11.52 7.57 -4.12
C CYS A 65 -11.01 6.19 -3.68
N LEU A 66 -11.66 5.53 -2.70
CA LEU A 66 -11.31 4.17 -2.29
C LEU A 66 -11.65 3.13 -3.34
N PHE A 67 -12.70 3.34 -4.13
CA PHE A 67 -12.95 2.51 -5.31
C PHE A 67 -11.77 2.57 -6.29
N ILE A 68 -11.20 3.75 -6.52
CA ILE A 68 -9.98 3.88 -7.35
C ILE A 68 -8.78 3.19 -6.69
N SER A 69 -8.60 3.36 -5.37
CA SER A 69 -7.54 2.71 -4.60
C SER A 69 -7.62 1.18 -4.60
N SER A 70 -8.79 0.58 -4.82
CA SER A 70 -8.98 -0.87 -4.85
C SER A 70 -8.64 -1.51 -6.20
N LEU A 71 -8.51 -0.73 -7.28
CA LEU A 71 -8.21 -1.24 -8.62
C LEU A 71 -6.93 -2.09 -8.70
N PRO A 72 -5.80 -1.76 -8.03
CA PRO A 72 -4.64 -2.65 -7.97
C PRO A 72 -4.95 -4.00 -7.34
N ILE A 73 -5.79 -4.06 -6.30
CA ILE A 73 -6.18 -5.32 -5.65
C ILE A 73 -6.95 -6.18 -6.64
N LEU A 74 -7.93 -5.59 -7.34
CA LEU A 74 -8.71 -6.28 -8.37
C LEU A 74 -7.80 -6.84 -9.47
N ALA A 75 -6.84 -6.05 -9.95
CA ALA A 75 -5.88 -6.46 -10.97
C ALA A 75 -4.95 -7.60 -10.50
N ILE A 76 -4.41 -7.51 -9.28
CA ILE A 76 -3.55 -8.55 -8.71
C ILE A 76 -4.36 -9.83 -8.45
N MET A 77 -5.58 -9.71 -7.94
CA MET A 77 -6.49 -10.84 -7.74
C MET A 77 -6.77 -11.56 -9.05
N GLN A 78 -7.07 -10.83 -10.12
CA GLN A 78 -7.26 -11.41 -11.45
C GLN A 78 -5.97 -12.10 -11.95
N SER A 79 -4.80 -11.50 -11.71
CA SER A 79 -3.52 -12.12 -12.06
C SER A 79 -3.30 -13.44 -11.32
N VAL A 80 -3.58 -13.50 -10.02
CA VAL A 80 -3.50 -14.75 -9.24
C VAL A 80 -4.48 -15.79 -9.78
N GLY A 81 -5.72 -15.38 -10.06
CA GLY A 81 -6.73 -16.24 -10.68
C GLY A 81 -6.23 -16.84 -11.98
N ASN A 82 -5.71 -16.01 -12.90
CA ASN A 82 -5.20 -16.47 -14.18
C ASN A 82 -4.04 -17.48 -14.04
N ILE A 83 -3.12 -17.26 -13.10
CA ILE A 83 -2.04 -18.22 -12.80
C ILE A 83 -2.64 -19.56 -12.36
N ARG A 84 -3.65 -19.55 -11.48
CA ARG A 84 -4.31 -20.79 -11.04
C ARG A 84 -5.01 -21.49 -12.21
N PHE A 85 -5.78 -20.77 -13.01
CA PHE A 85 -6.54 -21.36 -14.12
C PHE A 85 -5.66 -21.96 -15.22
N THR A 86 -4.44 -21.44 -15.42
CA THR A 86 -3.55 -21.83 -16.54
C THR A 86 -2.42 -22.76 -16.13
N THR A 87 -2.27 -23.07 -14.85
CA THR A 87 -1.14 -23.85 -14.34
C THR A 87 -1.58 -25.00 -13.44
N ARG A 88 -0.60 -25.76 -12.94
CA ARG A 88 -0.81 -26.84 -11.95
C ARG A 88 -1.39 -26.33 -10.62
N ALA A 89 -1.37 -25.02 -10.38
CA ALA A 89 -1.96 -24.39 -9.19
C ALA A 89 -3.50 -24.34 -9.21
N ILE A 90 -4.15 -24.91 -10.23
CA ILE A 90 -5.62 -25.00 -10.36
C ILE A 90 -6.26 -25.77 -9.21
N ASP A 91 -5.62 -26.86 -8.77
CA ASP A 91 -6.08 -27.67 -7.63
C ASP A 91 -5.14 -27.45 -6.42
N PRO A 92 -5.50 -26.54 -5.50
CA PRO A 92 -4.68 -26.26 -4.33
C PRO A 92 -4.69 -27.40 -3.29
N VAL A 93 -5.58 -28.39 -3.39
CA VAL A 93 -5.70 -29.50 -2.45
C VAL A 93 -4.80 -30.65 -2.86
N ARG A 94 -4.71 -30.93 -4.17
CA ARG A 94 -3.77 -31.91 -4.72
C ARG A 94 -2.31 -31.46 -4.64
N GLY A 95 -2.07 -30.14 -4.58
CA GLY A 95 -0.74 -29.54 -4.47
C GLY A 95 0.08 -29.62 -5.76
N GLY A 96 1.33 -29.14 -5.72
CA GLY A 96 2.26 -29.17 -6.87
C GLY A 96 2.29 -27.89 -7.73
N GLY A 97 1.72 -26.80 -7.21
CA GLY A 97 1.72 -25.47 -7.84
C GLY A 97 1.88 -24.31 -6.85
N GLU A 98 2.25 -24.60 -5.61
CA GLU A 98 2.40 -23.63 -4.52
C GLU A 98 3.47 -22.59 -4.84
N ASP A 99 4.56 -23.01 -5.46
CA ASP A 99 5.66 -22.18 -5.93
C ASP A 99 5.20 -21.10 -6.94
N MET A 100 4.28 -21.46 -7.84
CA MET A 100 3.77 -20.58 -8.89
C MET A 100 2.90 -19.44 -8.34
N VAL A 101 2.21 -19.68 -7.22
CA VAL A 101 1.33 -18.70 -6.59
C VAL A 101 1.91 -18.07 -5.33
N GLU A 102 3.10 -18.50 -4.88
CA GLU A 102 3.71 -18.02 -3.64
C GLU A 102 3.90 -16.50 -3.62
N VAL A 103 4.62 -15.96 -4.61
CA VAL A 103 4.88 -14.52 -4.73
C VAL A 103 3.60 -13.73 -5.06
N PRO A 104 2.77 -14.12 -6.05
CA PRO A 104 1.50 -13.47 -6.33
C PRO A 104 0.56 -13.39 -5.13
N ASN A 105 0.43 -14.46 -4.34
CA ASN A 105 -0.40 -14.46 -3.12
C ASN A 105 0.17 -13.52 -2.05
N LYS A 106 1.51 -13.48 -1.88
CA LYS A 106 2.15 -12.53 -0.95
C LYS A 106 1.91 -11.07 -1.36
N ILE A 107 1.93 -10.79 -2.67
CA ILE A 107 1.64 -9.45 -3.20
C ILE A 107 0.17 -9.09 -2.96
N LEU A 108 -0.76 -10.00 -3.27
CA LEU A 108 -2.19 -9.80 -3.06
C LEU A 108 -2.50 -9.53 -1.58
N ARG A 109 -2.03 -10.42 -0.70
CA ARG A 109 -2.23 -10.29 0.74
C ARG A 109 -1.71 -8.96 1.28
N ASN A 110 -0.46 -8.61 0.95
CA ASN A 110 0.12 -7.35 1.42
C ASN A 110 -0.63 -6.13 0.88
N THR A 111 -1.06 -6.16 -0.39
CA THR A 111 -1.81 -5.06 -0.99
C THR A 111 -3.16 -4.89 -0.31
N THR A 112 -3.87 -5.98 -0.03
CA THR A 112 -5.13 -5.96 0.72
C THR A 112 -4.94 -5.44 2.14
N GLU A 113 -3.93 -5.91 2.87
CA GLU A 113 -3.60 -5.41 4.22
C GLU A 113 -3.31 -3.91 4.21
N GLN A 114 -2.51 -3.42 3.26
CA GLN A 114 -2.20 -1.99 3.13
C GLN A 114 -3.42 -1.16 2.70
N PHE A 115 -4.30 -1.72 1.88
CA PHE A 115 -5.56 -1.07 1.52
C PHE A 115 -6.49 -0.90 2.71
N LEU A 116 -6.55 -1.85 3.64
CA LEU A 116 -7.37 -1.70 4.84
C LEU A 116 -6.93 -0.50 5.68
N PHE A 117 -5.63 -0.36 5.93
CA PHE A 117 -5.10 0.81 6.63
C PHE A 117 -5.37 2.10 5.84
N HIS A 118 -5.11 2.10 4.54
CA HIS A 118 -5.40 3.27 3.69
C HIS A 118 -6.89 3.64 3.69
N ALA A 119 -7.79 2.65 3.64
CA ALA A 119 -9.24 2.86 3.64
C ALA A 119 -9.72 3.49 4.94
N VAL A 120 -9.33 2.92 6.08
CA VAL A 120 -9.66 3.48 7.40
C VAL A 120 -9.06 4.88 7.54
N GLY A 121 -7.78 5.05 7.22
CA GLY A 121 -7.10 6.33 7.29
C GLY A 121 -7.75 7.42 6.42
N LEU A 122 -8.11 7.11 5.18
CA LEU A 122 -8.68 8.07 4.24
C LEU A 122 -10.11 8.47 4.62
N LEU A 123 -10.92 7.52 5.11
CA LEU A 123 -12.26 7.81 5.63
C LEU A 123 -12.18 8.72 6.85
N THR A 124 -11.35 8.37 7.84
CA THR A 124 -11.15 9.19 9.04
C THR A 124 -10.57 10.56 8.69
N LEU A 125 -9.60 10.63 7.77
CA LEU A 125 -9.03 11.90 7.34
C LEU A 125 -10.10 12.83 6.75
N SER A 126 -10.99 12.27 5.92
CA SER A 126 -12.05 13.06 5.26
C SER A 126 -13.00 13.76 6.24
N THR A 127 -13.11 13.28 7.49
CA THR A 127 -13.96 13.92 8.50
C THR A 127 -13.32 15.11 9.18
N PHE A 128 -11.99 15.27 9.05
CA PHE A 128 -11.23 16.34 9.70
C PHE A 128 -10.70 17.41 8.74
N LEU A 129 -10.75 17.18 7.43
CA LEU A 129 -10.28 18.14 6.44
C LEU A 129 -11.33 19.21 6.12
N ASP A 130 -10.88 20.44 5.99
CA ASP A 130 -11.64 21.55 5.43
C ASP A 130 -11.67 21.48 3.89
N GLU A 131 -12.55 22.28 3.26
CA GLU A 131 -12.76 22.29 1.81
C GLU A 131 -11.47 22.53 1.01
N SER A 132 -10.57 23.39 1.50
CA SER A 132 -9.32 23.71 0.81
C SER A 132 -8.35 22.52 0.81
N SER A 133 -8.42 21.70 1.86
CA SER A 133 -7.56 20.54 2.09
C SER A 133 -8.13 19.23 1.54
N LEU A 134 -9.43 19.13 1.25
CA LEU A 134 -10.09 17.90 0.75
C LEU A 134 -9.50 17.37 -0.56
N ARG A 135 -8.79 18.20 -1.33
CA ARG A 135 -8.02 17.75 -2.50
C ARG A 135 -6.97 16.67 -2.16
N ALA A 136 -6.54 16.58 -0.89
CA ALA A 136 -5.62 15.55 -0.43
C ALA A 136 -6.20 14.14 -0.60
N ILE A 137 -7.53 13.97 -0.50
CA ILE A 137 -8.20 12.67 -0.60
C ILE A 137 -7.95 11.98 -1.96
N PRO A 138 -8.29 12.59 -3.12
CA PRO A 138 -7.99 12.00 -4.41
C PRO A 138 -6.48 11.88 -4.68
N ILE A 139 -5.65 12.82 -4.22
CA ILE A 139 -4.19 12.76 -4.39
C ILE A 139 -3.61 11.51 -3.70
N LEU A 140 -3.96 11.29 -2.43
CA LEU A 140 -3.52 10.13 -1.66
C LEU A 140 -4.01 8.82 -2.27
N SER A 141 -5.22 8.79 -2.83
CA SER A 141 -5.72 7.63 -3.58
C SER A 141 -4.88 7.33 -4.82
N CYS A 142 -4.55 8.34 -5.64
CA CYS A 142 -3.69 8.17 -6.80
C CYS A 142 -2.28 7.70 -6.41
N ILE A 143 -1.70 8.29 -5.36
CA ILE A 143 -0.39 7.88 -4.81
C ILE A 143 -0.44 6.41 -4.37
N PHE A 144 -1.49 6.00 -3.64
CA PHE A 144 -1.68 4.61 -3.25
C PHE A 144 -1.63 3.68 -4.47
N VAL A 145 -2.41 3.98 -5.52
CA VAL A 145 -2.42 3.19 -6.76
C VAL A 145 -1.03 3.09 -7.40
N ILE A 146 -0.35 4.22 -7.59
CA ILE A 146 0.99 4.27 -8.21
C ILE A 146 1.97 3.38 -7.44
N PHE A 147 2.05 3.54 -6.12
CA PHE A 147 3.01 2.78 -5.33
C PHE A 147 2.63 1.30 -5.17
N ARG A 148 1.35 0.93 -5.24
CA ARG A 148 0.95 -0.49 -5.30
C ARG A 148 1.37 -1.13 -6.63
N LEU A 149 1.28 -0.41 -7.74
CA LEU A 149 1.79 -0.89 -9.03
C LEU A 149 3.32 -1.04 -9.01
N LEU A 150 4.05 -0.07 -8.42
CA LEU A 150 5.50 -0.16 -8.24
C LEU A 150 5.88 -1.33 -7.31
N PHE A 151 5.13 -1.54 -6.22
CA PHE A 151 5.31 -2.67 -5.31
C PHE A 151 5.15 -3.99 -6.04
N TRP A 152 4.06 -4.14 -6.81
CA TRP A 152 3.79 -5.33 -7.60
C TRP A 152 4.91 -5.60 -8.61
N ARG A 153 5.27 -4.61 -9.44
CA ARG A 153 6.30 -4.75 -10.47
C ARG A 153 7.68 -5.04 -9.86
N GLY A 154 8.02 -4.34 -8.78
CA GLY A 154 9.28 -4.53 -8.07
C GLY A 154 9.40 -5.94 -7.49
N TYR A 155 8.35 -6.44 -6.84
CA TYR A 155 8.36 -7.77 -6.23
C TYR A 155 8.45 -8.89 -7.27
N LEU A 156 7.80 -8.74 -8.43
CA LEU A 156 7.96 -9.72 -9.52
C LEU A 156 9.39 -9.79 -10.08
N ASN A 157 10.13 -8.68 -10.07
CA ASN A 157 11.52 -8.65 -10.54
C ASN A 157 12.49 -9.23 -9.50
N SER A 158 12.38 -8.82 -8.23
CA SER A 158 13.15 -9.39 -7.13
C SER A 158 12.44 -9.17 -5.79
N PRO A 159 12.47 -10.14 -4.86
CA PRO A 159 11.90 -9.96 -3.52
C PRO A 159 12.38 -8.71 -2.77
N LEU A 160 13.61 -8.26 -3.04
CA LEU A 160 14.19 -7.06 -2.42
C LEU A 160 13.72 -5.76 -3.07
N ASN A 161 13.26 -5.77 -4.33
CA ASN A 161 12.89 -4.59 -5.11
C ASN A 161 11.48 -4.05 -4.81
N ARG A 162 10.77 -4.67 -3.86
CA ARG A 162 9.44 -4.25 -3.42
C ARG A 162 9.45 -3.01 -2.52
N ALA A 163 10.62 -2.61 -2.00
CA ALA A 163 10.71 -1.65 -0.91
C ALA A 163 10.31 -0.23 -1.32
N VAL A 164 10.52 0.18 -2.58
CA VAL A 164 10.06 1.49 -3.10
C VAL A 164 8.54 1.62 -3.01
N GLY A 165 7.81 0.64 -3.55
CA GLY A 165 6.35 0.60 -3.50
C GLY A 165 5.82 0.44 -2.07
N MET A 166 6.54 -0.31 -1.24
CA MET A 166 6.19 -0.50 0.16
C MET A 166 6.28 0.81 0.95
N SER A 167 7.43 1.48 0.92
CA SER A 167 7.66 2.71 1.69
C SER A 167 6.82 3.88 1.17
N GLY A 168 6.66 4.01 -0.14
CA GLY A 168 5.89 5.09 -0.74
C GLY A 168 4.38 5.03 -0.46
N THR A 169 3.83 3.86 -0.12
CA THR A 169 2.46 3.74 0.42
C THR A 169 2.42 3.85 1.94
N ALA A 170 3.33 3.15 2.65
CA ALA A 170 3.28 3.11 4.11
C ALA A 170 3.49 4.48 4.73
N PHE A 171 4.40 5.29 4.16
CA PHE A 171 4.75 6.59 4.72
C PHE A 171 3.56 7.56 4.74
N PRO A 172 2.83 7.83 3.63
CA PRO A 172 1.60 8.63 3.67
C PRO A 172 0.56 8.06 4.63
N THR A 173 0.34 6.74 4.63
CA THR A 173 -0.64 6.11 5.53
C THR A 173 -0.29 6.35 6.99
N ILE A 174 0.97 6.18 7.37
CA ILE A 174 1.44 6.43 8.75
C ILE A 174 1.23 7.90 9.13
N LEU A 175 1.57 8.85 8.26
CA LEU A 175 1.32 10.28 8.52
C LEU A 175 -0.17 10.59 8.70
N VAL A 176 -1.03 10.00 7.88
CA VAL A 176 -2.49 10.15 8.01
C VAL A 176 -2.97 9.60 9.36
N TYR A 177 -2.48 8.43 9.79
CA TYR A 177 -2.83 7.88 11.11
C TYR A 177 -2.38 8.79 12.25
N PHE A 178 -1.16 9.33 12.19
CA PHE A 178 -0.68 10.27 13.19
C PHE A 178 -1.52 11.54 13.24
N TYR A 179 -1.84 12.13 12.08
CA TYR A 179 -2.68 13.33 11.99
C TYR A 179 -4.09 13.07 12.54
N CYS A 180 -4.75 12.02 12.06
CA CYS A 180 -6.09 11.65 12.53
C CYS A 180 -6.11 11.34 14.03
N GLY A 181 -5.11 10.63 14.54
CA GLY A 181 -4.96 10.35 15.97
C GLY A 181 -4.83 11.63 16.79
N PHE A 182 -4.01 12.58 16.33
CA PHE A 182 -3.87 13.90 16.94
C PHE A 182 -5.20 14.66 16.95
N CYS A 183 -5.91 14.73 15.81
CA CYS A 183 -7.21 15.39 15.72
C CYS A 183 -8.27 14.76 16.65
N ILE A 184 -8.30 13.43 16.77
CA ILE A 184 -9.23 12.72 17.67
C ILE A 184 -8.96 13.09 19.12
N VAL A 185 -7.68 13.06 19.55
CA VAL A 185 -7.31 13.44 20.92
C VAL A 185 -7.69 14.90 21.19
N GLN A 186 -7.41 15.81 20.26
CA GLN A 186 -7.75 17.22 20.43
C GLN A 186 -9.27 17.44 20.53
N THR A 187 -10.06 16.80 19.67
CA THR A 187 -11.52 17.02 19.58
C THR A 187 -12.33 16.27 20.63
N THR A 188 -11.79 15.18 21.20
CA THR A 188 -12.53 14.33 22.15
C THR A 188 -12.03 14.47 23.58
N ILE A 189 -10.73 14.65 23.80
CA ILE A 189 -10.12 14.60 25.13
C ILE A 189 -9.81 16.01 25.66
N LEU A 190 -9.36 16.93 24.81
CA LEU A 190 -8.89 18.25 25.24
C LEU A 190 -9.96 19.36 25.14
N SER A 191 -11.10 19.07 24.54
CA SER A 191 -12.25 19.98 24.43
C SER A 191 -13.39 19.63 25.40
N GLN A 192 -13.11 18.82 26.43
CA GLN A 192 -13.91 18.70 27.65
C GLN A 192 -13.34 19.64 28.72
#